data_AF-A0A1V4UQ46-F1
#
_entry.id   AF-A0A1V4UQ46-F1
#
_cell.length_a   1.000
_cell.length_b   1.000
_cell.length_c   1.000
_cell.angle_alpha   90.00
_cell.angle_beta   90.00
_cell.angle_gamma   90.00
#
_symmetry.space_group_name_H-M   'P 1'
#
loop_
_entity.id
_entity.type
_entity.pdbx_description
1 polymer ?
#
loop_
_entity_poly.entity_id
_entity_poly.type
_entity_poly.pdbx_seq_one_letter_code
_entity_poly.pdbx_strand_id
1 'polypeptide(L)' 'MHDDPPRVCCPACKSSLVRRINDRGLWECQYHRCRAVFLLYPRIPHDQAPLIREDGSWYFI' A
#
# COMPACT_ATOMS: atom_id res chain seq x y z
N MET A 1 1.42 -22.09 -1.54
CA MET A 1 0.61 -21.01 -2.15
C MET A 1 1.60 -20.01 -2.72
N HIS A 2 1.61 -19.78 -4.03
CA HIS A 2 2.52 -18.80 -4.63
C HIS A 2 2.01 -17.41 -4.24
N ASP A 3 2.63 -16.83 -3.22
CA ASP A 3 2.39 -15.46 -2.78
C ASP A 3 3.06 -14.54 -3.81
N ASP A 4 2.38 -14.35 -4.95
CA ASP A 4 2.75 -13.28 -5.87
C ASP A 4 2.67 -11.98 -5.07
N PRO A 5 3.77 -11.22 -4.94
CA PRO A 5 3.75 -9.99 -4.16
C PRO A 5 2.64 -9.08 -4.68
N PRO A 6 1.92 -8.37 -3.79
CA PRO A 6 0.77 -7.59 -4.18
C PRO A 6 1.14 -6.61 -5.30
N ARG A 7 0.51 -6.79 -6.46
CA ARG A 7 0.74 -5.92 -7.62
C ARG A 7 0.23 -4.52 -7.29
N VAL A 8 1.15 -3.58 -7.14
CA VAL A 8 0.83 -2.16 -6.94
C VAL A 8 0.27 -1.61 -8.25
N CYS A 9 -0.92 -1.04 -8.19
CA CYS A 9 -1.57 -0.39 -9.33
C CYS A 9 -1.78 1.10 -9.03
N CYS A 10 -1.70 1.93 -10.07
CA CYS A 10 -2.01 3.35 -9.95
C CYS A 10 -3.47 3.54 -9.51
N PRO A 11 -3.76 4.30 -8.45
CA PRO A 11 -5.13 4.49 -7.96
C PRO A 11 -6.01 5.23 -8.97
N ALA A 12 -5.42 6.10 -9.80
CA ALA A 12 -6.11 6.93 -10.78
C ALA A 12 -6.45 6.18 -12.08
N CYS A 13 -5.47 5.55 -12.73
CA CYS A 13 -5.66 4.90 -14.05
C CYS A 13 -5.68 3.37 -14.01
N LYS A 14 -5.50 2.76 -12.83
CA LYS A 14 -5.40 1.30 -12.62
C LYS A 14 -4.26 0.60 -13.37
N SER A 15 -3.37 1.33 -14.04
CA SER A 15 -2.18 0.77 -14.66
C SER A 15 -1.23 0.19 -13.62
N SER A 16 -0.64 -0.96 -13.91
CA SER A 16 0.44 -1.58 -13.14
C SER A 16 1.83 -1.01 -13.46
N LEU A 17 1.92 -0.10 -14.43
CA LEU A 17 3.16 0.61 -14.75
C LEU A 17 3.40 1.69 -13.70
N VAL A 18 3.90 1.28 -12.54
CA VAL A 18 4.23 2.15 -11.42
C VAL A 18 5.67 1.90 -10.96
N ARG A 19 6.33 2.95 -10.47
CA ARG A 19 7.70 2.91 -9.96
C ARG A 19 7.75 3.54 -8.57
N ARG A 20 8.42 2.88 -7.64
CA ARG A 20 8.73 3.45 -6.33
C ARG A 20 9.76 4.58 -6.50
N ILE A 21 9.43 5.77 -6.00
CA ILE A 21 10.30 6.95 -6.05
C ILE A 21 11.28 6.93 -4.87
N ASN A 22 10.82 6.52 -3.68
CA ASN A 22 11.63 6.53 -2.47
C ASN A 22 11.21 5.43 -1.48
N ASP A 23 12.03 5.24 -0.44
CA ASP A 23 11.75 4.26 0.61
C ASP A 23 10.59 4.64 1.54
N ARG A 24 10.12 5.90 1.49
CA ARG A 24 9.00 6.40 2.30
C ARG A 24 7.62 6.02 1.74
N GLY A 25 7.57 5.18 0.70
CA GLY A 25 6.31 4.71 0.12
C GLY A 25 5.72 5.67 -0.91
N LEU A 26 6.53 6.54 -1.52
CA LEU A 26 6.09 7.37 -2.64
C LEU A 26 6.24 6.61 -3.96
N TRP A 27 5.19 6.63 -4.80
CA TRP A 27 5.13 5.94 -6.08
C TRP A 27 4.71 6.89 -7.20
N GLU A 28 5.24 6.67 -8.41
CA GLU A 28 4.86 7.36 -9.64
C GLU A 28 4.29 6.37 -10.66
N CYS A 29 3.16 6.72 -11.29
CA CYS A 29 2.67 6.00 -12.46
C CYS A 29 3.46 6.39 -13.72
N GLN A 30 4.06 5.42 -14.39
CA GLN A 30 4.81 5.59 -15.64
C GLN A 30 3.91 5.52 -16.89
N TYR A 31 2.60 5.34 -16.74
CA TYR A 31 1.70 5.40 -17.88
C TYR A 31 1.64 6.84 -18.41
N HIS A 32 2.03 7.01 -19.67
CA HIS A 32 2.32 8.29 -20.34
C HIS A 32 1.25 9.38 -20.17
N ARG A 33 -0.04 9.00 -20.05
CA ARG A 33 -1.13 9.96 -19.80
C ARG A 33 -1.44 10.24 -18.33
N CYS A 34 -1.05 9.35 -17.42
CA CYS A 34 -1.44 9.45 -16.01
C CYS A 34 -0.41 10.23 -15.19
N ARG A 35 0.84 9.75 -15.13
CA ARG A 35 1.94 10.37 -14.35
C ARG A 35 1.59 10.73 -12.90
N ALA A 36 0.56 10.10 -12.33
CA ALA A 36 0.12 10.39 -10.97
C ALA A 36 1.16 9.94 -9.96
N VAL A 37 1.41 10.80 -8.97
CA VAL A 37 2.23 10.49 -7.80
C VAL A 37 1.31 10.19 -6.63
N PHE A 38 1.54 9.08 -5.93
CA PHE A 38 0.68 8.64 -4.82
C PHE A 38 1.50 7.98 -3.71
N LEU A 39 0.95 8.02 -2.51
CA LEU A 39 1.52 7.37 -1.33
C LEU A 39 0.93 5.97 -1.18
N LEU A 40 1.80 5.00 -1.05
CA LEU A 40 1.50 3.64 -0.65
C LEU A 40 2.44 3.32 0.50
N TYR A 41 1.96 3.54 1.72
CA TYR A 41 2.72 3.22 2.91
C TYR A 41 2.90 1.70 2.98
N PRO A 42 4.12 1.19 3.23
CA PRO A 42 4.25 -0.19 3.67
C PRO A 42 3.34 -0.34 4.90
N ARG A 43 2.52 -1.40 4.95
CA ARG A 43 1.77 -1.73 6.17
C ARG A 43 2.79 -1.99 7.27
N ILE A 44 3.11 -0.98 8.07
CA ILE A 44 3.92 -1.15 9.27
C ILE A 44 2.96 -1.75 10.31
N PRO A 45 3.28 -2.89 10.93
CA PRO A 45 2.42 -3.51 11.93
C PRO A 45 2.03 -2.55 13.07
N HIS A 46 2.90 -1.59 13.37
CA HIS A 46 2.71 -0.59 14.43
C HIS A 46 1.69 0.50 14.12
N ASP A 47 1.30 0.72 12.85
CA ASP A 47 0.27 1.71 12.46
C ASP A 47 -1.13 1.09 12.41
N GLN A 48 -1.28 -0.18 12.77
CA GLN A 48 -2.59 -0.76 12.96
C GLN A 48 -3.15 -0.28 14.30
N ALA A 49 -4.25 0.46 14.25
CA ALA A 49 -5.01 0.77 15.45
C ALA A 49 -5.37 -0.55 16.14
N PRO A 50 -5.05 -0.72 17.42
CA PRO A 50 -5.31 -1.97 18.12
C PRO A 50 -6.83 -2.18 18.15
N LEU A 51 -7.27 -3.35 17.71
CA LEU A 51 -8.68 -3.71 17.78
C LEU A 51 -8.97 -4.25 19.18
N ILE A 52 -10.09 -3.79 19.77
CA ILE A 52 -10.57 -4.28 21.06
C ILE A 52 -11.48 -5.48 20.79
N ARG A 53 -11.17 -6.63 21.37
CA ARG A 53 -12.07 -7.79 21.38
C ARG A 53 -13.22 -7.56 22.35
N GLU A 54 -14.30 -8.32 22.21
CA GLU A 54 -15.45 -8.24 23.12
C GLU A 54 -15.10 -8.56 24.58
N ASP A 55 -14.00 -9.29 24.82
CA ASP A 55 -13.43 -9.58 26.15
C ASP A 55 -12.53 -8.46 26.70
N GLY A 56 -12.39 -7.35 25.98
CA GLY A 56 -11.57 -6.20 26.36
C GLY A 56 -10.07 -6.35 26.09
N SER A 57 -9.64 -7.47 25.48
CA SER A 57 -8.23 -7.64 25.11
C SER A 57 -7.89 -6.95 23.79
N TRP A 58 -6.66 -6.43 23.71
CA TRP A 58 -6.12 -5.82 22.50
C TRP A 58 -5.51 -6.87 21.61
N TYR A 59 -5.76 -6.79 20.30
CA TYR A 59 -5.02 -7.57 19.30
C TYR A 59 -4.63 -6.73 18.10
N PHE A 60 -3.52 -7.12 17.49
CA PHE A 60 -2.96 -6.56 16.26
C PHE A 60 -3.08 -7.63 15.18
N ILE A 61 -3.38 -7.26 13.93
CA ILE A 61 -3.61 -8.20 12.81
C ILE A 61 -2.33 -8.36 11.97
#